data_AF-A0A933TEB1-F1
#
_entry.id   AF-A0A933TEB1-F1
#
_cell.length_a   1.000
_cell.length_b   1.000
_cell.length_c   1.000
_cell.angle_alpha   90.00
_cell.angle_beta   90.00
_cell.angle_gamma   90.00
#
_symmetry.space_group_name_H-M   'P 1'
#
loop_
_entity.id
_entity.type
_entity.pdbx_description
1 polymer ?
#
loop_
_entity_poly.entity_id
_entity_poly.type
_entity_poly.pdbx_seq_one_letter_code
_entity_poly.pdbx_strand_id
1 'polypeptide(L)'
;KEGADYIGFGSIFRTATKEDVILQGLDGLRKVKQSVNIPVIAIGGINADNVKSVFETGCYGVAASSGLLKGDLKENAEKFLSQIHG
;
A
#
# COMPACT_ATOMS: atom_id res chain seq x y z
N LYS A 1 26.89 -3.24 -9.40
CA LYS A 1 25.58 -3.90 -9.23
C LYS A 1 24.56 -2.82 -8.92
N GLU A 2 23.62 -2.54 -9.81
CA GLU A 2 22.57 -1.53 -9.65
C GLU A 2 21.29 -2.20 -9.14
N GLY A 3 21.35 -2.77 -7.93
CA GLY A 3 20.15 -3.36 -7.32
C GLY A 3 19.14 -2.28 -6.95
N ALA A 4 17.86 -2.65 -6.85
CA ALA A 4 16.83 -1.72 -6.36
C ALA A 4 16.89 -1.58 -4.84
N ASP A 5 16.72 -0.35 -4.34
CA ASP A 5 16.63 -0.07 -2.89
C ASP A 5 15.28 -0.50 -2.30
N TYR A 6 14.22 -0.56 -3.10
CA TYR A 6 12.89 -1.03 -2.71
C TYR A 6 12.07 -1.47 -3.93
N ILE A 7 10.93 -2.12 -3.67
CA ILE A 7 9.93 -2.49 -4.67
C ILE A 7 8.61 -1.77 -4.37
N GLY A 8 8.06 -1.05 -5.34
CA GLY A 8 6.65 -0.66 -5.34
C GLY A 8 5.79 -1.78 -5.90
N PHE A 9 4.82 -2.30 -5.15
CA PHE A 9 4.00 -3.43 -5.56
C PHE A 9 2.50 -3.12 -5.49
N GLY A 10 1.79 -3.33 -6.60
CA GLY A 10 0.37 -3.00 -6.73
C GLY A 10 -0.21 -3.40 -8.10
N SER A 11 -1.50 -3.16 -8.35
CA SER A 11 -2.46 -2.50 -7.45
C SER A 11 -2.99 -3.47 -6.39
N ILE A 12 -3.02 -3.07 -5.11
CA ILE A 12 -3.54 -3.92 -4.04
C ILE A 12 -5.07 -3.95 -4.05
N PHE A 13 -5.71 -2.80 -4.17
CA PHE A 13 -7.16 -2.66 -4.30
C PHE A 13 -7.52 -1.95 -5.60
N ARG A 14 -8.82 -1.94 -5.94
CA ARG A 14 -9.32 -1.15 -7.07
C ARG A 14 -9.12 0.34 -6.79
N THR A 15 -8.82 1.09 -7.85
CA THR A 15 -8.67 2.54 -7.79
C THR A 15 -9.23 3.17 -9.05
N ALA A 16 -9.81 4.37 -8.92
CA ALA A 16 -10.22 5.20 -10.05
C ALA A 16 -9.08 6.10 -10.58
N THR A 17 -7.93 6.12 -9.90
CA THR A 17 -6.78 6.96 -10.31
C THR A 17 -6.09 6.41 -11.56
N LYS A 18 -6.18 5.10 -11.80
CA LYS A 18 -5.65 4.41 -12.99
C LYS A 18 -6.58 3.26 -13.32
N GLU A 19 -7.22 3.31 -14.48
CA GLU A 19 -8.32 2.40 -14.84
C GLU A 19 -7.82 1.02 -15.28
N ASP A 20 -6.68 0.96 -15.99
CA ASP A 20 -6.07 -0.29 -16.45
C ASP A 20 -5.07 -0.86 -15.43
N VAL A 21 -5.59 -1.44 -14.34
CA VAL A 21 -4.77 -2.09 -13.31
C VAL A 21 -5.10 -3.57 -13.19
N ILE A 22 -4.06 -4.41 -13.22
CA ILE A 22 -4.14 -5.81 -12.81
C ILE A 22 -4.09 -5.82 -11.28
N LEU A 23 -5.17 -6.28 -10.65
CA LEU A 23 -5.23 -6.44 -9.20
C LEU A 23 -4.32 -7.57 -8.76
N GLN A 24 -3.37 -7.24 -7.89
CA GLN A 24 -2.48 -8.20 -7.26
C GLN A 24 -3.05 -8.70 -5.92
N GLY A 25 -3.79 -7.84 -5.22
CA GLY A 25 -4.39 -8.17 -3.92
C GLY A 25 -3.37 -8.42 -2.81
N LEU A 26 -3.90 -8.72 -1.62
CA LEU A 26 -3.08 -9.00 -0.43
C LEU A 26 -2.26 -10.29 -0.58
N ASP A 27 -2.78 -11.30 -1.27
CA ASP A 27 -2.06 -12.56 -1.49
C ASP A 27 -0.85 -12.40 -2.42
N GLY A 28 -0.98 -11.60 -3.48
CA GLY A 28 0.15 -11.24 -4.33
C GLY A 28 1.22 -10.50 -3.53
N LEU A 29 0.80 -9.56 -2.68
CA LEU A 29 1.73 -8.79 -1.83
C LEU A 29 2.46 -9.69 -0.84
N ARG A 30 1.77 -10.63 -0.17
CA ARG A 30 2.39 -11.61 0.72
C ARG A 30 3.45 -12.45 0.00
N LYS A 31 3.11 -12.98 -1.18
CA LYS A 31 4.04 -13.79 -1.98
C LYS A 31 5.30 -13.01 -2.35
N VAL A 32 5.14 -11.78 -2.83
CA VAL A 32 6.30 -10.93 -3.18
C VAL A 32 7.12 -10.60 -1.94
N LYS A 33 6.49 -10.19 -0.84
CA LYS A 33 7.20 -9.86 0.39
C LYS A 33 8.00 -11.04 0.96
N GLN A 34 7.51 -12.26 0.80
CA GLN A 34 8.20 -13.49 1.21
C GLN A 34 9.35 -13.88 0.26
N SER A 35 9.28 -13.44 -1.01
CA SER A 35 10.28 -13.76 -2.04
C SER A 35 11.51 -12.83 -2.06
N VAL A 36 11.46 -11.69 -1.37
CA VAL A 36 12.54 -10.68 -1.38
C VAL A 36 12.92 -10.17 0.01
N ASN A 37 14.18 -9.78 0.15
CA ASN A 37 14.74 -9.22 1.38
C ASN A 37 14.76 -7.69 1.41
N ILE A 38 14.52 -7.01 0.28
CA ILE A 38 14.45 -5.55 0.22
C ILE A 38 13.05 -5.04 0.60
N PRO A 39 12.91 -3.77 1.05
CA PRO A 39 11.63 -3.17 1.37
C PRO A 39 10.61 -3.29 0.24
N VAL A 40 9.37 -3.67 0.59
CA VAL A 40 8.24 -3.68 -0.33
C VAL A 40 7.23 -2.64 0.12
N ILE A 41 6.96 -1.67 -0.75
CA ILE A 41 5.97 -0.60 -0.55
C ILE A 41 4.72 -0.95 -1.34
N ALA A 42 3.61 -1.17 -0.65
CA ALA A 42 2.34 -1.49 -1.26
C ALA A 42 1.68 -0.23 -1.86
N ILE A 43 1.08 -0.33 -3.04
CA ILE A 43 0.44 0.80 -3.72
C ILE A 43 -0.88 0.38 -4.40
N GLY A 44 -1.82 1.32 -4.48
CA GLY A 44 -3.03 1.20 -5.29
C GLY A 44 -4.28 0.90 -4.49
N GLY A 45 -5.20 1.87 -4.45
CA GLY A 45 -6.49 1.79 -3.77
C GLY A 45 -6.42 1.72 -2.23
N ILE A 46 -5.29 2.11 -1.64
CA ILE A 46 -5.07 2.09 -0.19
C ILE A 46 -5.71 3.33 0.46
N ASN A 47 -6.45 3.13 1.54
CA ASN A 47 -7.11 4.15 2.35
C ASN A 47 -7.11 3.74 3.84
N ALA A 48 -7.64 4.60 4.72
CA ALA A 48 -7.67 4.32 6.15
C ALA A 48 -8.47 3.05 6.51
N ASP A 49 -9.50 2.69 5.74
CA ASP A 49 -10.34 1.53 6.05
C ASP A 49 -9.63 0.19 5.78
N ASN A 50 -8.65 0.19 4.88
CA ASN A 50 -7.98 -1.04 4.44
C ASN A 50 -6.48 -1.12 4.77
N VAL A 51 -5.84 -0.02 5.16
CA VAL A 51 -4.39 0.06 5.38
C VAL A 51 -3.87 -0.97 6.38
N LYS A 52 -4.64 -1.26 7.44
CA LYS A 52 -4.27 -2.28 8.44
C LYS A 52 -4.05 -3.65 7.81
N SER A 53 -4.97 -4.10 6.94
CA SER A 53 -4.87 -5.38 6.24
C SER A 53 -3.66 -5.47 5.30
N VAL A 54 -3.17 -4.31 4.83
CA VAL A 54 -1.95 -4.23 4.01
C VAL A 54 -0.72 -4.46 4.88
N PHE A 55 -0.62 -3.82 6.04
CA PHE A 55 0.49 -4.02 6.96
C PHE A 55 0.55 -5.44 7.53
N GLU A 56 -0.61 -6.10 7.72
CA GLU A 56 -0.69 -7.51 8.11
C GLU A 56 -0.02 -8.47 7.09
N THR A 57 0.29 -8.02 5.87
CA THR A 57 1.08 -8.79 4.90
C THR A 57 2.59 -8.79 5.18
N GLY A 58 3.05 -7.94 6.10
CA GLY A 58 4.47 -7.74 6.41
C GLY A 58 5.20 -6.82 5.41
N CYS A 59 4.46 -6.04 4.60
CA CYS A 59 5.06 -5.00 3.77
C CYS A 59 5.77 -3.95 4.63
N TYR A 60 6.76 -3.27 4.05
CA TYR A 60 7.51 -2.23 4.78
C TYR A 60 6.70 -0.95 4.96
N GLY A 61 5.85 -0.61 3.98
CA GLY A 61 5.04 0.60 4.02
C GLY A 61 4.01 0.66 2.90
N VAL A 62 3.28 1.77 2.84
CA VAL A 62 2.24 2.01 1.84
C VAL A 62 2.43 3.36 1.14
N ALA A 63 2.05 3.41 -0.13
CA ALA A 63 1.90 4.64 -0.90
C ALA A 63 0.41 4.86 -1.22
N ALA A 64 -0.12 6.02 -0.83
CA ALA A 64 -1.52 6.39 -1.04
C ALA A 64 -1.61 7.77 -1.70
N SER A 65 -2.58 7.94 -2.61
CA SER A 65 -2.88 9.21 -3.27
C SER A 65 -4.30 9.66 -2.93
N SER A 66 -5.31 9.12 -3.60
CA SER A 66 -6.72 9.49 -3.35
C SER A 66 -7.17 9.24 -1.91
N GLY A 67 -6.67 8.19 -1.26
CA GLY A 67 -6.95 7.91 0.16
C GLY A 67 -6.42 8.95 1.14
N LEU A 68 -5.43 9.77 0.75
CA LEU A 68 -4.92 10.89 1.54
C LEU A 68 -5.45 12.24 1.04
N LEU A 69 -5.44 12.46 -0.27
CA LEU A 69 -5.67 13.77 -0.89
C LEU A 69 -7.15 14.13 -1.08
N LYS A 70 -8.08 13.16 -0.99
CA LYS A 70 -9.51 13.44 -1.13
C LYS A 70 -10.10 13.90 0.20
N GLY A 71 -10.61 15.12 0.25
CA GLY A 71 -11.18 15.70 1.48
C GLY A 71 -10.09 16.36 2.33
N ASP A 72 -10.16 16.19 3.65
CA ASP A 72 -9.19 16.76 4.58
C ASP A 72 -7.93 15.88 4.69
N LEU A 73 -6.80 16.41 4.20
CA LEU A 73 -5.52 15.71 4.20
C LEU A 73 -5.04 15.33 5.61
N LYS A 74 -5.24 16.23 6.58
CA LYS A 74 -4.76 16.03 7.95
C LYS A 74 -5.56 14.94 8.63
N GLU A 75 -6.90 15.02 8.56
CA GLU A 75 -7.80 14.01 9.11
C GLU A 75 -7.52 12.62 8.50
N ASN A 76 -7.31 12.56 7.17
CA ASN A 76 -6.98 11.31 6.49
C ASN A 76 -5.64 10.74 6.98
N ALA A 77 -4.60 11.57 7.11
CA ALA A 77 -3.31 11.12 7.62
C ALA A 77 -3.39 10.62 9.07
N GLU A 78 -4.14 11.31 9.94
CA GLU A 78 -4.38 10.88 11.33
C GLU A 78 -5.11 9.52 11.38
N LYS A 79 -6.14 9.33 10.54
CA LYS A 79 -6.83 8.04 10.41
C LYS A 79 -5.86 6.95 9.97
N PHE A 80 -5.05 7.16 8.93
CA PHE A 80 -4.02 6.21 8.51
C PHE A 80 -3.10 5.81 9.68
N LEU A 81 -2.57 6.79 10.41
CA LEU A 81 -1.64 6.53 11.50
C LEU A 81 -2.29 5.73 12.64
N SER A 82 -3.55 6.04 12.99
CA SER A 82 -4.31 5.30 14.01
C SER A 82 -4.51 3.82 13.69
N GLN A 83 -4.50 3.44 12.42
CA GLN A 83 -4.68 2.06 11.98
C GLN A 83 -3.38 1.25 11.96
N ILE A 84 -2.22 1.95 11.98
CA ILE A 84 -0.89 1.34 11.84
C ILE A 84 -0.16 1.27 13.18
N HIS A 85 -0.35 2.28 14.05
CA HIS A 85 0.33 2.39 15.35
C HIS A 85 -0.60 2.14 16.55
N GLY A 86 -1.63 1.32 16.37
CA GLY A 86 -2.53 0.88 17.44
C GLY A 86 -1.92 -0.19 18.33
#